data_AF-A0A7J0C2Q0-F1
#
_entry.id   AF-A0A7J0C2Q0-F1
#
_cell.length_a   1.000
_cell.length_b   1.000
_cell.length_c   1.000
_cell.angle_alpha   90.00
_cell.angle_beta   90.00
_cell.angle_gamma   90.00
#
_symmetry.space_group_name_H-M   'P 1'
#
loop_
_entity.id
_entity.type
_entity.pdbx_description
1 polymer ?
#
loop_
_entity_poly.entity_id
_entity_poly.type
_entity_poly.pdbx_seq_one_letter_code
_entity_poly.pdbx_strand_id
1 'polypeptide(L)'
;MTGTHNAPGGEPGAVRDQLGGGSTPTVPNSGRRLRAIPENATAGDVTALRAEMQVAALGVDSWPTYGSPTWLRLAPKDPRAYAAILEAAERHRRADAETQRLDRLMDEDPVTWWREITADANAYAARQGHAIAARRTAEEIRTARDRATHREPHQLRATPGWPPIAIPGHPGRYLTHGQEISA
;
A
#
# COMPACT_ATOMS: atom_id res chain seq x y z
N MET A 1 -6.91 55.81 7.09
CA MET A 1 -5.72 55.09 7.55
C MET A 1 -5.27 54.16 6.45
N THR A 2 -4.30 54.65 5.70
CA THR A 2 -3.57 54.01 4.61
C THR A 2 -2.63 52.94 5.16
N GLY A 3 -2.54 51.80 4.47
CA GLY A 3 -1.64 50.70 4.83
C GLY A 3 -1.30 49.84 3.63
N THR A 4 -0.59 50.42 2.66
CA THR A 4 0.18 49.70 1.64
C THR A 4 1.48 49.19 2.26
N HIS A 5 1.84 47.92 2.05
CA HIS A 5 3.23 47.47 2.18
C HIS A 5 3.58 46.42 1.11
N ASN A 6 4.74 46.66 0.51
CA ASN A 6 5.32 46.01 -0.67
C ASN A 6 5.96 44.66 -0.37
N ALA A 7 6.07 43.86 -1.43
CA ALA A 7 6.94 42.67 -1.57
C ALA A 7 8.44 43.02 -1.49
N PRO A 8 9.31 42.00 -1.33
CA PRO A 8 10.16 41.54 -2.44
C PRO A 8 10.24 39.99 -2.49
N GLY A 9 10.35 39.31 -3.63
CA GLY A 9 11.40 39.48 -4.65
C GLY A 9 12.58 38.57 -4.32
N GLY A 10 12.59 37.32 -4.79
CA GLY A 10 13.67 36.37 -4.53
C GLY A 10 13.55 35.03 -5.26
N GLU A 11 13.90 35.00 -6.54
CA GLU A 11 14.49 33.86 -7.28
C GLU A 11 15.46 34.48 -8.31
N PRO A 12 16.54 33.81 -8.80
CA PRO A 12 16.65 32.37 -9.04
C PRO A 12 18.01 31.71 -8.69
N GLY A 13 17.96 30.47 -8.21
CA GLY A 13 19.14 29.61 -8.04
C GLY A 13 19.09 28.43 -9.00
N ALA A 14 19.79 28.56 -10.13
CA ALA A 14 19.92 27.53 -11.15
C ALA A 14 20.71 26.31 -10.64
N VAL A 15 20.12 25.12 -10.76
CA VAL A 15 20.85 23.85 -10.81
C VAL A 15 20.34 23.08 -12.03
N ARG A 16 21.06 23.24 -13.14
CA ARG A 16 21.03 22.35 -14.30
C ARG A 16 22.33 21.56 -14.29
N ASP A 17 22.23 20.24 -14.17
CA ASP A 17 22.69 19.29 -15.19
C ASP A 17 22.32 17.87 -14.74
N GLN A 18 21.43 17.23 -15.50
CA GLN A 18 21.76 16.20 -16.49
C GLN A 18 22.16 14.88 -15.85
N LEU A 19 21.30 13.86 -16.01
CA LEU A 19 21.65 12.56 -16.60
C LEU A 19 20.37 11.75 -16.86
N GLY A 20 20.20 11.35 -18.12
CA GLY A 20 19.50 10.15 -18.61
C GLY A 20 18.05 9.93 -18.16
N GLY A 21 17.05 10.06 -19.02
CA GLY A 21 16.92 9.20 -20.20
C GLY A 21 15.92 8.09 -19.90
N GLY A 22 14.63 8.42 -19.97
CA GLY A 22 13.53 7.48 -19.80
C GLY A 22 12.30 8.07 -20.47
N SER A 23 12.20 7.87 -21.78
CA SER A 23 11.09 8.29 -22.62
C SER A 23 9.76 7.89 -21.97
N THR A 24 9.03 8.86 -21.43
CA THR A 24 7.59 8.71 -21.26
C THR A 24 6.99 8.65 -22.66
N PRO A 25 6.30 7.56 -23.04
CA PRO A 25 5.52 7.62 -24.26
C PRO A 25 4.34 8.56 -23.98
N THR A 26 4.49 9.82 -24.33
CA THR A 26 3.35 10.70 -24.62
C THR A 26 2.61 10.05 -25.78
N VAL A 27 1.61 9.23 -25.46
CA VAL A 27 0.68 8.69 -26.45
C VAL A 27 -0.07 9.89 -27.02
N PRO A 28 0.05 10.20 -28.32
CA PRO A 28 -0.69 11.30 -28.90
C PRO A 28 -2.18 10.95 -28.86
N ASN A 29 -2.96 11.79 -28.17
CA ASN A 29 -4.42 11.75 -28.11
C ASN A 29 -5.00 12.26 -29.45
N SER A 30 -4.68 11.57 -30.54
CA SER A 30 -5.11 11.90 -31.89
C SER A 30 -6.34 11.06 -32.23
N GLY A 31 -7.52 11.57 -31.89
CA GLY A 31 -8.82 11.18 -32.44
C GLY A 31 -8.97 9.73 -32.88
N ARG A 32 -9.12 8.80 -31.92
CA ARG A 32 -9.61 7.44 -32.21
C ARG A 32 -11.06 7.51 -32.67
N ARG A 33 -11.29 7.81 -33.95
CA ARG A 33 -12.50 7.38 -34.64
C ARG A 33 -12.42 5.87 -34.80
N LEU A 34 -13.35 5.13 -34.22
CA LEU A 34 -13.51 3.72 -34.53
C LEU A 34 -13.78 3.56 -36.01
N ARG A 35 -12.81 2.98 -36.73
CA ARG A 35 -12.99 2.60 -38.13
C ARG A 35 -13.61 1.20 -38.27
N ALA A 36 -13.51 0.34 -37.25
CA ALA A 36 -14.16 -0.97 -37.17
C ALA A 36 -14.14 -1.51 -35.73
N ILE A 37 -15.12 -2.36 -35.38
CA ILE A 37 -15.14 -3.17 -34.14
C ILE A 37 -14.26 -4.41 -34.38
N PRO A 38 -13.33 -4.80 -33.48
CA PRO A 38 -12.56 -6.04 -33.61
C PRO A 38 -13.46 -7.27 -33.72
N GLU A 39 -13.08 -8.27 -34.52
CA GLU A 39 -13.88 -9.49 -34.72
C GLU A 39 -14.12 -10.28 -33.43
N ASN A 40 -13.25 -10.13 -32.44
CA ASN A 40 -13.33 -10.76 -31.12
C ASN A 40 -13.86 -9.83 -30.02
N ALA A 41 -14.40 -8.65 -30.36
CA ALA A 41 -14.95 -7.74 -29.37
C ALA A 41 -16.24 -8.29 -28.78
N THR A 42 -16.31 -8.34 -27.45
CA THR A 42 -17.53 -8.68 -26.74
C THR A 42 -18.52 -7.52 -26.78
N ALA A 43 -19.80 -7.79 -26.52
CA ALA A 43 -20.81 -6.74 -26.36
C ALA A 43 -20.45 -5.74 -25.23
N GLY A 44 -19.74 -6.21 -24.21
CA GLY A 44 -19.18 -5.37 -23.15
C GLY A 44 -18.12 -4.41 -23.67
N ASP A 45 -17.22 -4.87 -24.54
CA ASP A 45 -16.16 -4.05 -25.13
C ASP A 45 -16.74 -2.95 -26.02
N VAL A 46 -17.74 -3.28 -26.83
CA VAL A 46 -18.42 -2.30 -27.70
C VAL A 46 -19.12 -1.23 -26.86
N THR A 47 -19.77 -1.63 -25.76
CA THR A 47 -20.43 -0.69 -24.84
C THR A 47 -19.44 0.22 -24.13
N ALA A 48 -18.34 -0.33 -23.60
CA ALA A 48 -17.28 0.42 -22.94
C ALA A 48 -16.68 1.48 -23.87
N LEU A 49 -16.36 1.07 -25.08
CA LEU A 49 -15.78 1.90 -26.11
C LEU A 49 -16.73 3.01 -26.59
N ARG A 50 -18.04 2.73 -26.65
CA ARG A 50 -19.06 3.76 -26.91
C ARG A 50 -19.11 4.80 -25.78
N ALA A 51 -19.05 4.37 -24.52
CA ALA A 51 -19.03 5.27 -23.38
C ALA A 51 -17.78 6.16 -23.39
N GLU A 52 -16.60 5.60 -23.68
CA GLU A 52 -15.35 6.36 -23.86
C GLU A 52 -15.45 7.41 -24.96
N MET A 53 -16.02 7.05 -26.13
CA MET A 53 -16.24 8.00 -27.21
C MET A 53 -17.19 9.15 -26.82
N GLN A 54 -18.24 8.85 -26.05
CA GLN A 54 -19.17 9.87 -25.57
C GLN A 54 -18.49 10.82 -24.59
N VAL A 55 -17.67 10.32 -23.68
CA VAL A 55 -16.87 11.15 -22.77
C VAL A 55 -15.89 12.02 -23.55
N ALA A 56 -15.17 11.45 -24.53
CA ALA A 56 -14.26 12.20 -25.38
C ALA A 56 -14.97 13.32 -26.17
N ALA A 57 -16.19 13.07 -26.65
CA ALA A 57 -17.00 14.05 -27.36
C ALA A 57 -17.43 15.25 -26.50
N LEU A 58 -17.42 15.11 -25.16
CA LEU A 58 -17.71 16.22 -24.24
C LEU A 58 -16.54 17.20 -24.11
N GLY A 59 -15.33 16.82 -24.55
CA GLY A 59 -14.14 17.67 -24.47
C GLY A 59 -13.67 17.93 -23.04
N VAL A 60 -13.86 16.97 -22.13
CA VAL A 60 -13.40 17.05 -20.74
C VAL A 60 -12.32 16.01 -20.46
N ASP A 61 -11.20 16.44 -19.89
CA ASP A 61 -10.07 15.55 -19.58
C ASP A 61 -10.11 14.99 -18.14
N SER A 62 -10.87 15.63 -17.26
CA SER A 62 -11.07 15.20 -15.88
C SER A 62 -12.44 15.60 -15.35
N TRP A 63 -12.99 14.77 -14.46
CA TRP A 63 -14.27 14.99 -13.81
C TRP A 63 -14.27 14.36 -12.41
N PRO A 64 -15.09 14.88 -11.47
CA PRO A 64 -15.21 14.29 -10.14
C PRO A 64 -15.99 12.97 -10.18
N THR A 65 -15.78 12.11 -9.19
CA THR A 65 -16.58 10.87 -9.02
C THR A 65 -18.06 11.20 -8.86
N TYR A 66 -18.92 10.47 -9.57
CA TYR A 66 -20.38 10.60 -9.44
C TYR A 66 -20.84 10.49 -7.98
N GLY A 67 -21.78 11.36 -7.57
CA GLY A 67 -22.31 11.41 -6.21
C GLY A 67 -21.38 12.02 -5.15
N SER A 68 -20.13 12.35 -5.50
CA SER A 68 -19.22 13.04 -4.58
C SER A 68 -19.66 14.48 -4.28
N PRO A 69 -19.23 15.08 -3.16
CA PRO A 69 -19.52 16.49 -2.87
C PRO A 69 -19.01 17.47 -3.93
N THR A 70 -17.94 17.14 -4.65
CA THR A 70 -17.42 17.97 -5.75
C THR A 70 -18.28 17.84 -7.00
N TRP A 71 -18.84 16.66 -7.28
CA TRP A 71 -19.82 16.46 -8.35
C TRP A 71 -21.13 17.19 -8.08
N LEU A 72 -21.65 17.14 -6.85
CA LEU A 72 -22.90 17.82 -6.46
C LEU A 72 -22.86 19.35 -6.59
N ARG A 73 -21.66 19.95 -6.63
CA ARG A 73 -21.45 21.39 -6.81
C ARG A 73 -21.39 21.81 -8.28
N LEU A 74 -21.33 20.86 -9.22
CA LEU A 74 -21.32 21.17 -10.64
C LEU A 74 -22.69 21.71 -11.08
N ALA A 75 -22.69 22.62 -12.05
CA ALA A 75 -23.94 23.03 -12.68
C ALA A 75 -24.57 21.83 -13.42
N PRO A 76 -25.91 21.70 -13.47
CA PRO A 76 -26.56 20.59 -14.17
C PRO A 76 -26.20 20.47 -15.67
N LYS A 77 -25.77 21.55 -16.30
CA LYS A 77 -25.34 21.60 -17.72
C LYS A 77 -23.82 21.49 -17.89
N ASP A 78 -23.06 21.30 -16.81
CA ASP A 78 -21.62 21.12 -16.89
C ASP A 78 -21.29 19.75 -17.53
N PRO A 79 -20.51 19.69 -18.62
CA PRO A 79 -20.17 18.42 -19.27
C PRO A 79 -19.46 17.43 -18.35
N ARG A 80 -18.73 17.91 -17.32
CA ARG A 80 -18.09 17.04 -16.32
C ARG A 80 -19.10 16.26 -15.50
N ALA A 81 -20.30 16.81 -15.27
CA ALA A 81 -21.35 16.10 -14.54
C ALA A 81 -21.85 14.90 -15.35
N TYR A 82 -22.00 15.06 -16.67
CA TYR A 82 -22.40 13.98 -17.57
C TYR A 82 -21.30 12.92 -17.76
N ALA A 83 -20.04 13.34 -17.87
CA ALA A 83 -18.90 12.41 -17.93
C ALA A 83 -18.84 11.50 -16.69
N ALA A 84 -19.04 12.06 -15.49
CA ALA A 84 -19.08 11.30 -14.26
C ALA A 84 -20.24 10.28 -14.23
N ILE A 85 -21.41 10.63 -14.76
CA ILE A 85 -22.56 9.72 -14.88
C ILE A 85 -22.23 8.55 -15.81
N LEU A 86 -21.64 8.82 -16.98
CA LEU A 86 -21.26 7.77 -17.93
C LEU A 86 -20.23 6.81 -17.33
N GLU A 87 -19.22 7.33 -16.62
CA GLU A 87 -18.24 6.50 -15.93
C GLU A 87 -18.90 5.63 -14.86
N ALA A 88 -19.79 6.20 -14.04
CA ALA A 88 -20.50 5.47 -13.00
C ALA A 88 -21.41 4.37 -13.57
N ALA A 89 -22.13 4.67 -14.65
CA ALA A 89 -22.98 3.70 -15.34
C ALA A 89 -22.15 2.53 -15.90
N GLU A 90 -21.00 2.82 -16.50
CA GLU A 90 -20.12 1.78 -17.04
C GLU A 90 -19.46 0.94 -15.94
N ARG A 91 -19.08 1.56 -14.81
CA ARG A 91 -18.62 0.82 -13.62
C ARG A 91 -19.70 -0.11 -13.08
N HIS A 92 -20.94 0.36 -12.99
CA HIS A 92 -22.07 -0.45 -12.54
C HIS A 92 -22.33 -1.64 -13.48
N ARG A 93 -22.39 -1.40 -14.79
CA ARG A 93 -22.55 -2.46 -15.79
C ARG A 93 -21.46 -3.54 -15.67
N ARG A 94 -20.20 -3.15 -15.47
CA ARG A 94 -19.09 -4.09 -15.28
C ARG A 94 -19.22 -4.87 -13.98
N ALA A 95 -19.59 -4.21 -12.88
CA ALA A 95 -19.83 -4.87 -11.60
C ALA A 95 -20.97 -5.89 -11.68
N ASP A 96 -22.05 -5.57 -12.39
CA ASP A 96 -23.18 -6.49 -12.60
C ASP A 96 -22.77 -7.68 -13.46
N ALA A 97 -22.02 -7.43 -14.54
CA ALA A 97 -21.50 -8.50 -15.40
C ALA A 97 -20.55 -9.43 -14.63
N GLU A 98 -19.72 -8.88 -13.75
CA GLU A 98 -18.82 -9.66 -12.91
C GLU A 98 -19.58 -10.45 -11.85
N THR A 99 -20.59 -9.85 -11.22
CA THR A 99 -21.48 -10.56 -10.28
C THR A 99 -22.15 -11.75 -10.96
N GLN A 100 -22.72 -11.55 -12.15
CA GLN A 100 -23.34 -12.64 -12.92
C GLN A 100 -22.33 -13.72 -13.33
N ARG A 101 -21.09 -13.34 -13.65
CA ARG A 101 -20.01 -14.29 -13.93
C ARG A 101 -19.69 -15.13 -12.71
N LEU A 102 -19.56 -14.51 -11.55
CA LEU A 102 -19.26 -15.17 -10.28
C LEU A 102 -20.40 -16.08 -9.82
N ASP A 103 -21.65 -15.64 -9.96
CA ASP A 103 -22.83 -16.46 -9.65
C ASP A 103 -22.86 -17.71 -10.53
N ARG A 104 -22.64 -17.55 -11.84
CA ARG A 104 -22.54 -18.69 -12.76
C ARG A 104 -21.36 -19.61 -12.40
N LEU A 105 -20.20 -19.04 -12.08
CA LEU A 105 -19.02 -19.81 -11.71
C LEU A 105 -19.25 -20.60 -10.41
N MET A 106 -19.98 -20.03 -9.45
CA MET A 106 -20.36 -20.73 -8.22
C MET A 106 -21.21 -21.97 -8.50
N ASP A 107 -22.14 -21.89 -9.47
CA ASP A 107 -23.01 -22.99 -9.86
C ASP A 107 -22.29 -24.06 -10.71
N GLU A 108 -21.44 -23.63 -11.65
CA GLU A 108 -20.75 -24.50 -12.62
C GLU A 108 -19.46 -25.14 -12.06
N ASP A 109 -18.67 -24.39 -11.30
CA ASP A 109 -17.40 -24.81 -10.70
C ASP A 109 -17.14 -24.12 -9.35
N PRO A 110 -17.77 -24.60 -8.26
CA PRO A 110 -17.63 -24.00 -6.93
C PRO A 110 -16.19 -24.02 -6.39
N VAL A 111 -15.35 -24.94 -6.87
CA VAL A 111 -13.94 -25.02 -6.45
C VAL A 111 -13.14 -23.88 -7.06
N THR A 112 -13.32 -23.62 -8.36
CA THR A 112 -12.70 -22.47 -9.03
C THR A 112 -13.25 -21.15 -8.48
N TRP A 113 -14.56 -21.05 -8.27
CA TRP A 113 -15.18 -19.90 -7.60
C TRP A 113 -14.53 -19.58 -6.25
N TRP A 114 -14.38 -20.59 -5.38
CA TRP A 114 -13.76 -20.41 -4.05
C TRP A 114 -12.32 -19.92 -4.16
N ARG A 115 -11.55 -20.47 -5.11
CA ARG A 115 -10.17 -20.03 -5.37
C ARG A 115 -10.11 -18.59 -5.81
N GLU A 116 -11.00 -18.15 -6.70
CA GLU A 116 -11.05 -16.76 -7.18
C GLU A 116 -11.42 -15.80 -6.04
N ILE A 117 -12.51 -16.05 -5.32
CA ILE A 117 -12.97 -15.16 -4.24
C ILE A 117 -11.97 -15.07 -3.08
N THR A 118 -11.22 -16.14 -2.80
CA THR A 118 -10.21 -16.14 -1.72
C THR A 118 -8.81 -15.76 -2.19
N ALA A 119 -8.58 -15.50 -3.48
CA ALA A 119 -7.25 -15.25 -4.04
C ALA A 119 -6.50 -14.13 -3.32
N ASP A 120 -7.16 -12.99 -3.09
CA ASP A 120 -6.56 -11.84 -2.41
C ASP A 120 -6.25 -12.12 -0.93
N ALA A 121 -7.16 -12.81 -0.24
CA ALA A 121 -6.96 -13.22 1.15
C ALA A 121 -5.79 -14.21 1.27
N ASN A 122 -5.68 -15.15 0.34
CA ASN A 122 -4.58 -16.10 0.27
C ASN A 122 -3.25 -15.40 -0.04
N ALA A 123 -3.25 -14.44 -0.98
CA ALA A 123 -2.07 -13.65 -1.30
C ALA A 123 -1.63 -12.78 -0.11
N TYR A 124 -2.59 -12.21 0.63
CA TYR A 124 -2.32 -11.49 1.87
C TYR A 124 -1.75 -12.42 2.96
N ALA A 125 -2.36 -13.58 3.17
CA ALA A 125 -1.90 -14.58 4.13
C ALA A 125 -0.49 -15.07 3.78
N ALA A 126 -0.18 -15.29 2.50
CA ALA A 126 1.16 -15.67 2.05
C ALA A 126 2.22 -14.60 2.42
N ARG A 127 1.89 -13.30 2.25
CA ARG A 127 2.78 -12.20 2.65
C ARG A 127 3.00 -12.13 4.17
N GLN A 128 1.94 -12.36 4.95
CA GLN A 128 2.01 -12.32 6.42
C GLN A 128 2.55 -13.61 7.04
N GLY A 129 2.48 -14.74 6.33
CA GLY A 129 2.84 -16.06 6.82
C GLY A 129 4.28 -16.14 7.30
N HIS A 130 5.22 -15.49 6.61
CA HIS A 130 6.62 -15.43 7.06
C HIS A 130 6.77 -14.68 8.40
N ALA A 131 6.05 -13.57 8.58
CA ALA A 131 6.10 -12.81 9.81
C ALA A 131 5.44 -13.57 10.99
N ILE A 132 4.38 -14.33 10.72
CA ILE A 132 3.70 -15.17 11.72
C ILE A 132 4.55 -16.40 12.06
N ALA A 133 5.11 -17.08 11.07
CA ALA A 133 5.99 -18.24 11.26
C ALA A 133 7.31 -17.89 11.98
N ALA A 134 7.79 -16.66 11.81
CA ALA A 134 8.97 -16.16 12.54
C ALA A 134 8.67 -15.81 14.01
N ARG A 135 7.39 -15.77 14.44
CA ARG A 135 7.07 -15.55 15.85
C ARG A 135 7.34 -16.81 16.64
N ARG A 136 8.08 -16.66 17.73
CA ARG A 136 8.26 -17.75 18.69
C ARG A 136 6.91 -18.20 19.23
N THR A 137 6.73 -19.51 19.32
CA THR A 137 5.54 -20.09 19.93
C THR A 137 5.53 -19.81 21.44
N ALA A 138 4.34 -19.84 22.06
CA ALA A 138 4.23 -19.63 23.51
C ALA A 138 5.03 -20.68 24.31
N GLU A 139 5.19 -21.88 23.76
CA GLU A 139 6.02 -22.94 24.33
C GLU A 139 7.51 -22.61 24.22
N GLU A 140 8.00 -22.17 23.06
CA GLU A 140 9.39 -21.72 22.89
C GLU A 140 9.75 -20.56 23.82
N ILE A 141 8.81 -19.63 24.05
CA ILE A 141 8.99 -18.53 25.00
C ILE A 141 9.11 -19.06 26.43
N ARG A 142 8.27 -20.02 26.83
CA ARG A 142 8.35 -20.67 28.15
C ARG A 142 9.67 -21.41 28.32
N THR A 143 10.04 -22.27 27.38
CA THR A 143 11.31 -23.01 27.42
C THR A 143 12.52 -22.07 27.46
N ALA A 144 12.51 -20.98 26.68
CA ALA A 144 13.58 -19.99 26.73
C ALA A 144 13.66 -19.28 28.09
N ARG A 145 12.51 -18.96 28.70
CA ARG A 145 12.43 -18.38 30.05
C ARG A 145 12.92 -19.37 31.10
N ASP A 146 12.50 -20.63 31.05
CA ASP A 146 12.92 -21.66 32.01
C ASP A 146 14.43 -21.87 31.92
N ARG A 147 14.99 -21.99 30.70
CA ARG A 147 16.45 -22.06 30.49
C ARG A 147 17.19 -20.84 31.03
N ALA A 148 16.61 -19.64 30.87
CA ALA A 148 17.21 -18.42 31.42
C ALA A 148 17.16 -18.38 32.95
N THR A 149 16.11 -18.97 33.56
CA THR A 149 15.89 -19.02 35.01
C THR A 149 16.79 -20.06 35.67
N HIS A 150 17.09 -21.16 34.96
CA HIS A 150 17.98 -22.23 35.42
C HIS A 150 19.46 -22.04 35.02
N ARG A 151 19.84 -20.85 34.55
CA ARG A 151 21.25 -20.56 34.26
C ARG A 151 22.00 -20.40 35.58
N GLU A 152 23.05 -21.19 35.77
CA GLU A 152 23.90 -21.06 36.95
C GLU A 152 24.39 -19.61 37.09
N PRO A 153 24.40 -19.06 38.31
CA PRO A 153 24.93 -17.72 38.54
C PRO A 153 26.33 -17.59 37.97
N HIS A 154 26.57 -16.52 37.21
CA HIS A 154 27.88 -16.27 36.63
C HIS A 154 28.90 -16.05 37.75
N GLN A 155 29.89 -16.94 37.85
CA GLN A 155 31.01 -16.76 38.76
C GLN A 155 31.84 -15.57 38.29
N LEU A 156 31.93 -14.55 39.14
CA LEU A 156 32.78 -13.39 38.89
C LEU A 156 34.18 -13.68 39.43
N ARG A 157 35.19 -13.51 38.57
CA ARG A 157 36.60 -13.67 38.94
C ARG A 157 37.37 -12.39 38.64
N ALA A 158 38.00 -11.82 39.67
CA ALA A 158 38.85 -10.65 39.51
C ALA A 158 40.17 -11.05 38.82
N THR A 159 40.37 -10.52 37.61
CA THR A 159 41.60 -10.72 36.85
C THR A 159 42.74 -9.92 37.51
N PRO A 160 43.95 -10.49 37.67
CA PRO A 160 45.07 -9.75 38.27
C PRO A 160 45.37 -8.45 37.53
N GLY A 161 45.64 -7.38 38.28
CA GLY A 161 45.93 -6.04 37.74
C GLY A 161 44.71 -5.15 37.50
N TRP A 162 43.49 -5.65 37.72
CA TRP A 162 42.26 -4.86 37.61
C TRP A 162 41.89 -4.17 38.93
N PRO A 163 41.26 -2.98 38.88
CA PRO A 163 40.71 -2.33 40.07
C PRO A 163 39.58 -3.18 40.68
N PRO A 164 39.30 -3.04 42.00
CA PRO A 164 38.26 -3.81 42.68
C PRO A 164 36.89 -3.68 41.99
N ILE A 165 36.24 -4.82 41.73
CA ILE A 165 34.97 -4.87 41.00
C ILE A 165 33.81 -4.84 41.99
N ALA A 166 32.92 -3.87 41.89
CA ALA A 166 31.73 -3.80 42.75
C ALA A 166 30.81 -5.00 42.49
N ILE A 167 30.36 -5.66 43.56
CA ILE A 167 29.48 -6.85 43.45
C ILE A 167 28.03 -6.39 43.31
N PRO A 168 27.32 -6.71 42.21
CA PRO A 168 25.93 -6.33 42.01
C PRO A 168 25.03 -6.85 43.16
N GLY A 169 24.17 -5.98 43.70
CA GLY A 169 23.26 -6.32 44.82
C GLY A 169 23.88 -6.22 46.22
N HIS A 170 25.19 -5.95 46.34
CA HIS A 170 25.88 -5.81 47.62
C HIS A 170 26.64 -4.47 47.71
N PRO A 171 25.94 -3.35 48.02
CA PRO A 171 26.57 -2.04 48.11
C PRO A 171 27.71 -2.04 49.14
N GLY A 172 28.86 -1.50 48.75
CA GLY A 172 30.08 -1.45 49.58
C GLY A 172 30.95 -2.72 49.56
N ARG A 173 30.54 -3.79 48.86
CA ARG A 173 31.36 -4.99 48.67
C ARG A 173 32.04 -4.98 47.31
N TYR A 174 33.34 -5.27 47.32
CA TYR A 174 34.18 -5.33 46.12
C TYR A 174 34.91 -6.67 46.05
N LEU A 175 35.03 -7.21 44.83
CA LEU A 175 35.83 -8.39 44.52
C LEU A 175 37.25 -7.94 44.18
N THR A 176 38.23 -8.44 44.92
CA THR A 176 39.66 -8.19 44.67
C THR A 176 40.34 -9.46 44.17
N HIS A 177 41.54 -9.32 43.60
CA HIS A 177 42.26 -10.44 43.00
C HIS A 177 42.46 -11.60 44.00
N GLY A 178 42.17 -12.83 43.55
CA GLY A 178 42.23 -14.04 44.38
C GLY A 178 40.94 -14.37 45.14
N GLN A 179 39.92 -13.52 45.06
CA GLN A 179 38.59 -13.79 45.60
C GLN A 179 37.65 -14.27 44.49
N GLU A 180 36.88 -15.32 44.78
CA GLU A 180 35.82 -15.84 43.93
C GLU A 180 34.51 -15.79 44.73
N ILE A 181 33.43 -15.37 44.09
CA ILE A 181 32.09 -15.44 44.66
C ILE A 181 31.27 -16.39 43.81
N SER A 182 30.88 -17.49 44.44
CA SER A 182 29.73 -18.28 44.05
C SER A 182 28.50 -17.62 44.68
N ALA A 183 27.53 -17.22 43.86
CA ALA A 183 26.25 -16.68 44.35
C ALA A 183 25.33 -17.81 44.81
#